data_AF-A0A6V8PTF2-F1
#
_entry.id   AF-A0A6V8PTF2-F1
#
_cell.length_a   1.000
_cell.length_b   1.000
_cell.length_c   1.000
_cell.angle_alpha   90.00
_cell.angle_beta   90.00
_cell.angle_gamma   90.00
#
_symmetry.space_group_name_H-M   'P 1'
#
loop_
_entity.id
_entity.type
_entity.pdbx_description
1 polymer ?
#
loop_
_entity_poly.entity_id
_entity_poly.type
_entity_poly.pdbx_seq_one_letter_code
_entity_poly.pdbx_strand_id
1 'polypeptide(L)' 'MLWVGKDRRQETLEEFFSLFGEQNCSDVEAVAMDIWDPYQAAVRKHC' A
#
# COMPACT_ATOMS: atom_id res chain seq x y z
N MET A 1 0.43 10.79 6.78
CA MET A 1 0.22 11.17 5.36
C MET A 1 -1.20 10.78 4.99
N LEU A 2 -1.92 11.59 4.22
CA LEU A 2 -3.22 11.23 3.66
C LEU A 2 -3.07 11.13 2.14
N TRP A 3 -3.47 10.00 1.58
CA TRP A 3 -3.45 9.75 0.15
C TRP A 3 -4.86 9.35 -0.31
N VAL A 4 -5.26 9.79 -1.51
CA VAL A 4 -6.57 9.50 -2.09
C VAL A 4 -6.39 9.02 -3.52
N GLY A 5 -6.80 7.77 -3.76
CA GLY A 5 -6.85 7.16 -5.09
C GLY A 5 -8.20 7.35 -5.75
N LYS A 6 -8.22 7.30 -7.09
CA LYS A 6 -9.44 7.48 -7.89
C LYS A 6 -10.34 6.24 -7.89
N ASP A 7 -9.76 5.04 -7.89
CA ASP A 7 -10.48 3.78 -8.05
C ASP A 7 -10.16 2.79 -6.92
N ARG A 8 -11.06 1.82 -6.72
CA ARG A 8 -10.83 0.66 -5.85
C ARG A 8 -10.25 -0.49 -6.69
N ARG A 9 -8.98 -0.37 -7.09
CA ARG A 9 -8.22 -1.36 -7.87
C ARG A 9 -6.83 -1.60 -7.26
N GLN A 10 -6.24 -2.77 -7.51
CA GLN A 10 -4.92 -3.10 -6.97
C GLN A 10 -3.85 -2.13 -7.49
N GLU A 11 -3.88 -1.79 -8.77
CA GLU A 11 -2.92 -0.88 -9.39
C GLU A 11 -2.93 0.50 -8.71
N THR A 12 -4.13 0.98 -8.34
CA THR A 12 -4.29 2.22 -7.60
C THR A 12 -3.64 2.16 -6.21
N LEU A 13 -3.65 0.99 -5.54
CA LEU A 13 -2.95 0.81 -4.26
C LEU A 13 -1.43 0.77 -4.45
N GLU A 14 -0.95 0.11 -5.50
CA GLU A 14 0.48 0.03 -5.80
C GLU A 14 1.10 1.41 -6.10
N GLU A 15 0.32 2.34 -6.66
CA GLU A 15 0.73 3.75 -6.82
C GLU A 15 1.05 4.41 -5.47
N PHE A 16 0.25 4.14 -4.43
CA PHE A 16 0.53 4.66 -3.08
C PHE A 16 1.87 4.15 -2.57
N PHE A 17 2.15 2.85 -2.66
CA PHE A 17 3.41 2.27 -2.17
C PHE A 17 4.61 2.74 -2.97
N SER A 18 4.44 2.96 -4.28
CA SER A 18 5.48 3.57 -5.13
C SER A 18 5.82 5.00 -4.67
N LEU A 19 4.82 5.78 -4.25
CA LEU A 19 5.02 7.12 -3.69
C LEU A 19 5.57 7.08 -2.25
N PHE A 20 5.17 6.07 -1.47
CA PHE A 20 5.66 5.85 -0.12
C PHE A 20 7.15 5.51 -0.14
N GLY A 21 7.60 4.72 -1.10
CA GLY A 21 9.01 4.42 -1.37
C GLY A 21 9.59 3.32 -0.47
N GLU A 22 10.61 2.66 -0.98
CA GLU A 22 11.22 1.46 -0.36
C GLU A 22 11.78 1.73 1.04
N GLN A 23 12.41 2.90 1.25
CA GLN A 23 12.98 3.27 2.55
C GLN A 23 11.91 3.42 3.63
N ASN A 24 10.74 3.98 3.30
CA ASN A 24 9.67 4.08 4.28
C ASN A 24 9.03 2.71 4.51
N CYS A 25 8.90 1.87 3.48
CA CYS A 25 8.43 0.48 3.63
C CYS A 25 9.35 -0.37 4.51
N SER A 26 10.68 -0.21 4.44
CA SER A 26 11.62 -1.02 5.23
C SER A 26 11.48 -0.82 6.73
N ASP A 27 10.93 0.34 7.14
CA ASP A 27 10.74 0.69 8.54
C ASP A 27 9.32 0.34 9.05
N VAL A 28 8.46 -0.23 8.20
CA VAL A 28 7.10 -0.64 8.57
C VAL A 28 7.12 -1.98 9.32
N GLU A 29 6.82 -1.94 10.61
CA GLU A 29 6.74 -3.16 11.45
C GLU A 29 5.35 -3.82 11.43
N ALA A 30 4.30 -3.04 11.17
CA ALA A 30 2.93 -3.53 11.15
C ALA A 30 2.04 -2.66 10.25
N VAL A 31 1.06 -3.30 9.61
CA VAL A 31 0.04 -2.61 8.80
C VAL A 31 -1.35 -3.05 9.25
N ALA A 32 -2.18 -2.08 9.63
CA ALA A 32 -3.62 -2.28 9.81
C ALA A 32 -4.32 -1.88 8.51
N MET A 33 -5.10 -2.79 7.94
CA MET A 33 -5.77 -2.60 6.65
C MET A 33 -7.16 -3.25 6.64
N ASP A 34 -7.95 -2.90 5.63
CA ASP A 34 -9.22 -3.56 5.31
C ASP A 34 -8.98 -5.02 4.85
N ILE A 35 -9.99 -5.88 5.01
CA ILE A 35 -9.88 -7.33 4.74
C ILE A 35 -9.72 -7.65 3.24
N TRP A 36 -9.90 -6.68 2.35
CA TRP A 36 -9.88 -6.89 0.90
C TRP A 36 -8.49 -7.29 0.35
N ASP A 37 -8.43 -8.46 -0.32
CA ASP A 37 -7.20 -9.10 -0.82
C ASP A 37 -6.20 -8.18 -1.55
N PRO A 38 -6.62 -7.22 -2.39
CA PRO A 38 -5.69 -6.30 -3.04
C PRO A 38 -4.85 -5.44 -2.09
N TYR A 39 -5.36 -5.09 -0.90
CA TYR A 39 -4.54 -4.41 0.11
C TYR A 39 -3.43 -5.32 0.62
N GLN A 40 -3.76 -6.58 0.92
CA GLN A 40 -2.76 -7.54 1.38
C GLN A 40 -1.71 -7.81 0.30
N ALA A 41 -2.15 -7.98 -0.96
CA ALA A 41 -1.26 -8.20 -2.09
C ALA A 41 -0.32 -7.01 -2.33
N ALA A 42 -0.85 -5.78 -2.30
CA ALA A 42 -0.05 -4.57 -2.49
C ALA A 42 0.94 -4.36 -1.35
N VAL A 43 0.52 -4.56 -0.09
CA VAL A 43 1.43 -4.48 1.06
C VAL A 43 2.54 -5.48 0.89
N ARG A 44 2.27 -6.80 0.79
CA ARG A 44 3.30 -7.85 0.68
C ARG A 44 4.27 -7.72 -0.50
N LYS A 45 3.87 -6.96 -1.53
CA LYS A 45 4.69 -6.72 -2.73
C LYS A 45 5.71 -5.60 -2.50
N HIS A 46 5.37 -4.61 -1.68
CA HIS A 46 6.15 -3.38 -1.54
C HIS A 46 6.74 -3.20 -0.14
N CYS A 47 6.02 -3.68 0.88
CA CYS A 47 6.44 -3.89 2.26
C CYS A 47 6.01 -5.33 2.69
#